data_AF-A0A7X9DSK1-F1
#
_entry.id   AF-A0A7X9DSK1-F1
#
_cell.length_a   1.000
_cell.length_b   1.000
_cell.length_c   1.000
_cell.angle_alpha   90.00
_cell.angle_beta   90.00
_cell.angle_gamma   90.00
#
_symmetry.space_group_name_H-M   'P 1'
#
loop_
_entity.id
_entity.type
_entity.pdbx_description
1 polymer ?
#
loop_
_entity_poly.entity_id
_entity_poly.type
_entity_poly.pdbx_seq_one_letter_code
_entity_poly.pdbx_strand_id
1 'polypeptide(L)'
;MNLIVECNQCEADFELSLEDLLKEPRKLSCPNCGIKADPDIVEAMATALDEAVAQAARLRRRFKISFGVESDELESEQDDEVALPEVEDDEDSLWGDEGEEESEEEEED
;
A
#
# COMPACT_ATOMS: atom_id res chain seq x y z
N MET A 1 8.59 -13.53 5.19
CA MET A 1 8.56 -13.87 3.74
C MET A 1 8.40 -12.57 2.98
N ASN A 2 9.25 -12.29 2.00
CA ASN A 2 9.23 -11.02 1.29
C ASN A 2 8.52 -11.18 -0.06
N LEU A 3 7.69 -10.19 -0.41
CA LEU A 3 6.94 -10.09 -1.65
C LEU A 3 7.54 -8.94 -2.46
N ILE A 4 7.79 -9.16 -3.74
CA ILE A 4 8.12 -8.11 -4.69
C ILE A 4 6.82 -7.77 -5.41
N VAL A 5 6.43 -6.50 -5.37
CA VAL A 5 5.18 -6.01 -5.95
C VAL A 5 5.49 -4.86 -6.88
N GLU A 6 4.88 -4.87 -8.06
CA GLU A 6 4.93 -3.76 -9.01
C GLU A 6 3.66 -2.92 -8.86
N CYS A 7 3.82 -1.59 -8.84
CA CYS A 7 2.68 -0.68 -8.82
C CYS A 7 2.20 -0.41 -10.25
N ASN A 8 1.00 -0.85 -10.60
CA ASN A 8 0.39 -0.59 -11.92
C ASN A 8 0.19 0.90 -12.26
N GLN A 9 0.23 1.82 -11.28
CA GLN A 9 0.04 3.25 -11.53
C GLN A 9 1.33 3.99 -11.91
N CYS A 10 2.47 3.58 -11.35
CA CYS A 10 3.74 4.29 -11.54
C CYS A 10 4.90 3.38 -11.95
N GLU A 11 4.60 2.09 -12.21
CA GLU A 11 5.55 1.07 -12.69
C GLU A 11 6.77 0.90 -11.76
N ALA A 12 6.60 1.26 -10.49
CA ALA A 12 7.65 1.15 -9.49
C ALA A 12 7.55 -0.21 -8.78
N ASP A 13 8.66 -0.93 -8.75
CA ASP A 13 8.84 -2.12 -7.93
C ASP A 13 9.17 -1.77 -6.48
N PHE A 14 8.58 -2.50 -5.54
CA PHE A 14 8.90 -2.38 -4.13
C PHE A 14 8.78 -3.73 -3.40
N GLU A 15 9.58 -3.88 -2.35
CA GLU A 15 9.60 -5.09 -1.52
C GLU A 15 8.79 -4.87 -0.25
N LEU A 16 8.00 -5.86 0.11
CA LEU A 16 7.15 -5.85 1.30
C LEU A 16 7.32 -7.15 2.09
N SER A 17 7.14 -7.06 3.40
CA SER A 17 7.11 -8.21 4.30
C SER A 17 5.67 -8.70 4.46
N LEU A 18 5.43 -9.98 4.15
CA LEU A 18 4.12 -10.63 4.37
C LEU A 18 3.71 -10.57 5.85
N GLU A 19 4.68 -10.64 6.76
CA GLU A 19 4.44 -10.57 8.21
C GLU A 19 3.94 -9.19 8.65
N ASP A 20 4.38 -8.13 7.98
CA ASP A 20 3.91 -6.76 8.23
C ASP A 20 2.52 -6.55 7.62
N LEU A 21 2.23 -7.13 6.45
CA LEU A 21 0.90 -7.09 5.85
C LEU A 21 -0.15 -7.83 6.70
N LEU A 22 0.21 -8.96 7.30
CA LEU A 22 -0.68 -9.71 8.21
C LEU A 22 -0.98 -8.94 9.51
N LYS A 23 -0.04 -8.12 9.99
CA LYS A 23 -0.21 -7.34 11.23
C LYS A 23 -0.95 -6.03 10.96
N GLU A 24 -0.65 -5.39 9.83
CA GLU A 24 -1.11 -4.06 9.47
C GLU A 24 -1.43 -3.99 7.96
N PRO A 25 -2.56 -4.57 7.51
CA PRO A 25 -2.91 -4.65 6.08
C PRO A 25 -3.11 -3.27 5.44
N ARG A 26 -3.41 -2.25 6.23
CA ARG A 26 -3.51 -0.83 5.81
C ARG A 26 -2.20 -0.23 5.33
N LYS A 27 -1.07 -0.93 5.48
CA LYS A 27 0.26 -0.47 5.03
C LYS A 27 0.56 -0.80 3.57
N LEU A 28 -0.31 -1.50 2.85
CA LEU A 28 -0.12 -1.69 1.40
C LEU A 28 -0.41 -0.39 0.64
N SER A 29 0.58 0.50 0.65
CA SER A 29 0.60 1.74 -0.11
C SER A 29 1.86 1.81 -0.95
N CYS A 30 1.74 2.23 -2.21
CA CYS A 30 2.91 2.45 -3.05
C CYS A 30 3.78 3.56 -2.45
N PRO A 31 5.09 3.32 -2.21
CA PRO A 31 5.99 4.34 -1.66
C PRO A 31 6.30 5.48 -2.64
N ASN A 32 6.01 5.31 -3.93
CA ASN A 32 6.31 6.29 -4.97
C ASN A 32 5.14 7.25 -5.24
N CYS A 33 3.94 6.71 -5.53
CA CYS A 33 2.75 7.53 -5.85
C CYS A 33 1.71 7.62 -4.72
N GLY A 34 1.86 6.85 -3.65
CA GLY A 34 0.96 6.89 -2.50
C GLY A 34 -0.39 6.18 -2.69
N ILE A 35 -0.63 5.51 -3.83
CA ILE A 35 -1.85 4.71 -4.03
C ILE A 35 -1.97 3.64 -2.96
N LYS A 36 -3.17 3.47 -2.41
CA LYS A 36 -3.46 2.51 -1.33
C LYS A 36 -4.32 1.40 -1.89
N ALA A 37 -3.98 0.17 -1.54
CA ALA A 37 -4.86 -0.96 -1.80
C ALA A 37 -5.98 -1.03 -0.75
N ASP A 38 -7.06 -1.71 -1.13
CA ASP A 38 -8.15 -2.00 -0.22
C ASP A 38 -7.68 -2.93 0.92
N PRO A 39 -7.81 -2.51 2.19
CA PRO A 39 -7.24 -3.26 3.32
C PRO A 39 -7.91 -4.62 3.54
N ASP A 40 -9.20 -4.76 3.21
CA ASP A 40 -9.91 -6.03 3.36
C ASP A 40 -9.41 -7.06 2.32
N ILE A 41 -9.16 -6.61 1.09
CA ILE A 41 -8.55 -7.45 0.03
C ILE A 41 -7.12 -7.88 0.42
N VAL A 42 -6.32 -6.96 0.97
CA VAL A 42 -4.94 -7.24 1.37
C VAL A 42 -4.89 -8.24 2.53
N GLU A 43 -5.75 -8.08 3.53
CA GLU A 43 -5.84 -9.01 4.66
C GLU A 43 -6.26 -10.42 4.20
N ALA A 44 -7.25 -10.51 3.31
CA ALA A 44 -7.70 -11.77 2.73
C ALA A 44 -6.57 -12.47 1.94
N MET A 45 -5.86 -11.74 1.09
CA MET A 45 -4.71 -12.27 0.33
C MET A 45 -3.61 -12.78 1.26
N ALA A 46 -3.23 -11.97 2.25
CA ALA A 46 -2.15 -12.31 3.18
C ALA A 46 -2.48 -13.56 4.00
N THR A 47 -3.73 -13.67 4.47
CA THR A 47 -4.23 -14.85 5.18
C THR A 47 -4.20 -16.10 4.30
N ALA A 48 -4.69 -16.00 3.06
CA ALA A 48 -4.69 -17.12 2.12
C ALA A 48 -3.27 -17.59 1.78
N LEU A 49 -2.32 -16.67 1.62
CA LEU A 49 -0.91 -16.98 1.40
C LEU A 49 -0.29 -17.70 2.60
N ASP A 50 -0.57 -17.25 3.83
CA ASP A 50 -0.07 -17.92 5.04
C ASP A 50 -0.60 -19.36 5.14
N GLU A 51 -1.89 -19.57 4.89
CA GLU A 51 -2.49 -20.91 4.85
C GLU A 51 -1.87 -21.78 3.75
N ALA A 52 -1.66 -21.23 2.55
CA ALA A 52 -1.04 -21.94 1.42
C ALA A 52 0.39 -22.38 1.76
N VAL A 53 1.19 -21.50 2.36
CA VAL A 53 2.55 -21.81 2.82
C VAL A 53 2.53 -22.87 3.93
N ALA A 54 1.58 -22.79 4.87
CA ALA A 54 1.41 -23.79 5.92
C ALA A 54 1.09 -25.18 5.36
N GLN A 55 0.25 -25.28 4.33
CA GLN A 55 -0.02 -26.55 3.65
C GLN A 55 1.18 -27.02 2.81
N ALA A 56 1.86 -26.11 2.11
CA ALA A 56 3.07 -26.43 1.35
C ALA A 56 4.17 -27.03 2.25
N ALA A 57 4.33 -26.50 3.46
CA ALA A 57 5.26 -27.03 4.46
C ALA A 57 4.94 -28.47 4.89
N ARG A 58 3.67 -28.89 4.86
CA ARG A 58 3.27 -30.29 5.13
C ARG A 58 3.60 -31.20 3.96
N LEU A 59 3.51 -30.69 2.73
CA LEU A 59 3.79 -31.43 1.49
C LEU A 59 5.29 -31.54 1.16
N ARG A 60 6.13 -30.69 1.77
CA ARG A 60 7.58 -30.60 1.49
C ARG A 60 8.37 -31.91 1.63
N ARG A 61 7.85 -32.90 2.36
CA ARG A 61 8.49 -34.22 2.51
C ARG A 61 8.45 -35.04 1.22
N ARG A 62 7.55 -34.73 0.29
CA ARG A 62 7.34 -35.50 -0.94
C ARG A 62 7.37 -34.66 -2.21
N PHE A 63 7.11 -33.36 -2.10
CA PHE A 63 6.99 -32.48 -3.26
C PHE A 63 7.81 -31.20 -3.04
N LYS A 64 8.38 -30.70 -4.14
CA LYS A 64 8.94 -29.35 -4.22
C LYS A 64 7.88 -28.45 -4.85
N ILE A 65 7.51 -27.37 -4.17
CA ILE A 65 6.46 -26.44 -4.59
C ILE A 65 7.11 -25.08 -4.89
N SER A 66 6.74 -24.47 -6.01
CA SER A 66 7.14 -23.12 -6.41
C SER A 66 5.90 -22.36 -6.87
N PHE A 67 5.74 -21.12 -6.40
CA PHE A 67 4.65 -20.23 -6.78
C PHE A 67 5.22 -19.11 -7.65
N GLY A 68 4.57 -18.84 -8.78
CA GLY A 68 4.70 -17.63 -9.57
C GLY A 68 3.27 -17.18 -9.86
N VAL A 69 2.97 -15.92 -9.61
CA VAL A 69 1.67 -15.31 -9.91
C VAL A 69 1.96 -14.20 -10.89
N GLU A 70 1.44 -14.34 -12.10
CA GLU A 70 1.53 -13.34 -13.16
C GLU A 70 0.19 -12.60 -13.19
N SER A 71 0.24 -11.29 -12.92
CA SER A 71 -0.97 -10.47 -12.78
C SER A 71 -1.80 -10.41 -14.07
N ASP A 72 -1.16 -10.53 -15.24
CA ASP A 72 -1.81 -10.57 -16.56
C ASP A 72 -2.71 -11.79 -16.79
N GLU A 73 -2.52 -12.88 -16.03
CA GLU A 73 -3.34 -14.10 -16.14
C GLU A 73 -4.49 -14.15 -15.12
N LEU A 74 -4.54 -13.20 -14.18
CA LEU A 74 -5.67 -13.06 -13.27
C LEU A 74 -6.82 -12.46 -14.07
N GLU A 75 -7.83 -13.28 -14.40
CA GLU A 75 -9.06 -12.79 -15.02
C GLU A 75 -9.57 -11.63 -14.17
N SER A 76 -9.60 -10.42 -14.77
CA SER A 76 -10.07 -9.21 -14.13
C SER A 76 -11.59 -9.34 -13.93
N GLU A 77 -12.01 -10.00 -12.84
CA GLU A 77 -13.43 -10.20 -12.53
C GLU A 77 -14.13 -8.91 -12.02
N GLN A 78 -13.51 -7.74 -12.12
CA GLN A 78 -14.12 -6.46 -11.72
C GLN A 78 -13.88 -5.36 -12.77
N ASP A 79 -14.60 -5.46 -13.89
CA ASP A 79 -15.12 -4.31 -14.63
C ASP A 79 -16.41 -3.82 -13.91
N ASP A 80 -16.29 -3.49 -12.62
CA ASP A 80 -17.29 -2.67 -11.94
C ASP A 80 -16.55 -1.38 -11.64
N GLU A 81 -16.86 -0.35 -12.43
CA GLU A 81 -16.34 1.01 -12.37
C GLU A 81 -16.27 1.51 -10.91
N VAL A 82 -15.14 1.31 -10.24
CA VAL A 82 -14.81 2.03 -9.01
C VAL A 82 -14.61 3.48 -9.40
N ALA A 83 -15.71 4.23 -9.39
CA ALA A 83 -15.71 5.68 -9.45
C ALA A 83 -14.79 6.19 -8.35
N LEU A 84 -13.57 6.57 -8.75
CA LEU A 84 -12.66 7.33 -7.89
C LEU A 84 -13.45 8.56 -7.40
N PRO A 85 -13.58 8.80 -6.10
CA PRO A 85 -14.25 10.00 -5.62
C PRO A 85 -13.50 11.21 -6.18
N GLU A 86 -14.22 12.06 -6.93
CA GLU A 86 -13.74 13.37 -7.31
C GLU A 86 -13.32 14.11 -6.03
N VAL A 87 -12.05 14.47 -5.94
CA VAL A 87 -11.58 15.40 -4.92
C VAL A 87 -12.17 16.76 -5.28
N GLU A 88 -13.30 17.11 -4.66
CA GLU A 88 -13.77 18.50 -4.62
C GLU A 88 -12.70 19.29 -3.86
N ASP A 89 -11.95 20.10 -4.60
CA ASP A 89 -11.05 21.13 -4.10
C ASP A 89 -11.93 22.20 -3.40
N ASP A 90 -12.21 21.97 -2.12
CA ASP A 90 -12.90 22.93 -1.26
C ASP A 90 -11.89 24.05 -0.89
N GLU A 91 -11.73 24.97 -1.84
CA GLU A 91 -11.37 26.36 -1.61
C GLU A 91 -12.36 26.96 -0.58
N ASP A 92 -12.08 26.82 0.73
CA ASP A 92 -12.25 27.85 1.76
C ASP A 92 -12.14 27.27 3.18
N SER A 93 -10.98 27.46 3.81
CA SER A 93 -10.94 27.62 5.28
C SER A 93 -9.93 28.69 5.66
N LEU A 94 -10.35 29.89 5.29
CA LEU A 94 -10.33 31.13 6.06
C LEU A 94 -10.30 30.88 7.59
N TRP A 95 -9.12 30.69 8.18
CA TRP A 95 -8.89 30.97 9.59
C TRP A 95 -7.74 31.98 9.70
N GLY A 96 -8.13 33.23 9.87
CA GLY A 96 -7.23 34.28 10.30
C GLY A 96 -6.78 34.04 11.74
N ASP A 97 -5.51 34.29 11.99
CA ASP A 97 -5.04 34.80 13.26
C ASP A 97 -3.94 35.82 12.96
N GLU A 98 -4.31 37.08 13.17
CA GLU A 98 -3.41 38.23 13.16
C GLU A 98 -2.37 38.08 14.28
N GLY A 99 -1.11 38.35 13.95
CA GLY A 99 -0.02 38.33 14.92
C GLY A 99 1.24 38.96 14.36
N GLU A 100 1.15 40.24 13.98
CA GLU A 100 2.31 41.15 14.00
C GLU A 100 2.99 41.06 15.37
N GLU A 101 4.32 40.96 15.43
CA GLU A 101 5.19 41.99 16.03
C GLU A 101 6.65 41.71 15.61
N GLU A 102 7.15 42.66 14.82
CA GLU A 102 8.53 42.89 14.42
C GLU A 102 9.37 43.29 15.65
N SER A 103 10.58 42.75 15.80
CA SER A 103 11.59 43.33 16.68
C SER A 103 12.97 42.99 16.15
N GLU A 104 13.48 43.91 15.33
CA GLU A 104 14.90 44.11 15.05
C GLU A 104 15.58 44.65 16.30
N GLU A 105 16.75 44.12 16.68
CA GLU A 105 17.83 44.89 17.33
C GLU A 105 19.16 44.12 17.20
N GLU A 106 20.12 44.78 16.55
CA GLU A 106 21.51 44.38 16.28
C GLU A 106 22.41 44.40 17.55
N GLU A 107 23.55 43.71 17.48
CA GLU A 107 24.91 44.14 17.88
C GLU A 107 25.80 43.03 18.52
N GLU A 108 26.81 42.65 17.73
CA GLU A 108 28.26 42.40 17.98
C GLU A 108 28.80 41.71 19.26
N ASP A 109 29.69 40.72 19.04
CA ASP A 109 30.94 40.52 19.79
C ASP A 109 32.12 40.33 18.81
#